data_AF-T1C1I5-F1
#
_entry.id   AF-T1C1I5-F1
#
_cell.length_a   1.000
_cell.length_b   1.000
_cell.length_c   1.000
_cell.angle_alpha   90.00
_cell.angle_beta   90.00
_cell.angle_gamma   90.00
#
_symmetry.space_group_name_H-M   'P 1'
#
loop_
_entity.id
_entity.type
_entity.pdbx_description
1 polymer ?
#
loop_
_entity_poly.entity_id
_entity_poly.type
_entity_poly.pdbx_seq_one_letter_code
_entity_poly.pdbx_strand_id
1 'polypeptide(L)'
;MGLAMCLGAIAPSLAADAPAVAPVPQLPVNDFARFPLLRDVVMSPDGKYLAGSYEVDQTAGTNSKFQLIVFALPSLKVTARLNFAPWHMPGLITWVGSTRLVVSENKVTGSLAAEQPTGDIIALNADG
;
A
#
# COMPACT_ATOMS: atom_id res chain seq x y z
N MET A 1 -59.46 14.13 60.27
CA MET A 1 -59.94 15.25 59.44
C MET A 1 -59.02 16.43 59.71
N GLY A 2 -58.20 16.83 58.74
CA GLY A 2 -57.20 17.88 58.91
C GLY A 2 -56.13 17.81 57.83
N LEU A 3 -56.44 18.42 56.69
CA LEU A 3 -55.60 18.55 55.49
C LEU A 3 -54.47 19.57 55.77
N ALA A 4 -53.22 19.23 55.51
CA ALA A 4 -52.12 20.19 55.48
C ALA A 4 -51.35 20.03 54.16
N MET A 5 -51.59 20.95 53.23
CA MET A 5 -50.86 21.10 51.97
C MET A 5 -49.45 21.61 52.26
N CYS A 6 -48.42 20.89 51.82
CA CYS A 6 -47.06 21.40 51.75
C CYS A 6 -46.70 21.70 50.29
N LEU A 7 -46.37 22.97 50.06
CA LEU A 7 -45.92 23.61 48.84
C LEU A 7 -44.75 22.85 48.21
N GLY A 8 -44.90 22.40 46.96
CA GLY A 8 -43.83 21.73 46.21
C GLY A 8 -42.74 22.71 45.79
N ALA A 9 -41.51 22.49 46.28
CA ALA A 9 -40.32 23.16 45.78
C ALA A 9 -39.89 22.51 44.45
N ILE A 10 -39.94 23.26 43.36
CA ILE A 10 -39.46 22.82 42.04
C ILE A 10 -37.96 23.13 41.98
N ALA A 11 -37.12 22.11 42.11
CA ALA A 11 -35.68 22.25 41.85
C ALA A 11 -35.43 22.12 40.33
N PRO A 12 -34.78 23.08 39.66
CA PRO A 12 -34.35 22.89 38.28
C PRO A 12 -33.16 21.93 38.27
N SER A 13 -33.37 20.73 37.72
CA SER A 13 -32.28 19.80 37.40
C SER A 13 -31.47 20.40 36.26
N LEU A 14 -30.26 20.89 36.54
CA LEU A 14 -29.24 21.13 35.51
C LEU A 14 -28.85 19.77 34.90
N ALA A 15 -29.50 19.38 33.81
CA ALA A 15 -28.97 18.34 32.94
C ALA A 15 -27.78 18.95 32.19
N ALA A 16 -26.56 18.53 32.55
CA ALA A 16 -25.37 18.88 31.80
C ALA A 16 -25.47 18.27 30.40
N ASP A 17 -25.47 19.12 29.38
CA ASP A 17 -25.42 18.72 27.98
C ASP A 17 -24.01 18.21 27.68
N ALA A 18 -23.81 16.89 27.83
CA ALA A 18 -22.55 16.25 27.48
C ALA A 18 -22.44 16.26 25.95
N PRO A 19 -21.33 16.76 25.36
CA PRO A 19 -21.19 16.78 23.91
C PRO A 19 -21.26 15.37 23.36
N ALA A 20 -22.19 15.14 22.43
CA ALA A 20 -22.32 13.86 21.74
C ALA A 20 -21.02 13.56 20.99
N VAL A 21 -20.29 12.54 21.45
CA VAL A 21 -19.12 12.04 20.73
C VAL A 21 -19.61 11.39 19.45
N ALA A 22 -19.20 11.94 18.31
CA ALA A 22 -19.51 11.36 17.00
C ALA A 22 -18.97 9.92 16.93
N PRO A 23 -19.74 8.96 16.38
CA PRO A 23 -19.26 7.59 16.21
C PRO A 23 -17.97 7.60 15.38
N VAL A 24 -16.92 6.96 15.90
CA VAL A 24 -15.68 6.77 15.14
C VAL A 24 -16.00 5.82 13.97
N PRO A 25 -15.69 6.19 12.71
CA PRO A 25 -15.88 5.29 11.58
C PRO A 25 -15.12 3.98 11.82
N GLN A 26 -15.84 2.86 11.78
CA GLN A 26 -15.21 1.55 11.87
C GLN A 26 -14.53 1.23 10.54
N LEU A 27 -13.20 1.08 10.54
CA LEU A 27 -12.46 0.60 9.38
C LEU A 27 -12.79 -0.88 9.14
N PRO A 28 -13.14 -1.28 7.91
CA PRO A 28 -13.31 -2.69 7.57
C PRO A 28 -12.07 -3.50 7.93
N VAL A 29 -12.24 -4.66 8.57
CA VAL A 29 -11.13 -5.57 8.93
C VAL A 29 -10.28 -5.93 7.71
N ASN A 30 -10.91 -6.02 6.53
CA ASN A 30 -10.24 -6.34 5.27
C ASN A 30 -9.19 -5.28 4.85
N ASP A 31 -9.28 -4.05 5.35
CA ASP A 31 -8.28 -3.01 5.06
C ASP A 31 -6.91 -3.33 5.70
N PHE A 32 -6.89 -4.15 6.75
CA PHE A 32 -5.68 -4.57 7.45
C PHE A 32 -5.09 -5.88 6.93
N ALA A 33 -5.77 -6.55 6.01
CA ALA A 33 -5.38 -7.87 5.48
C ALA A 33 -4.83 -7.82 4.05
N ARG A 34 -4.57 -6.63 3.50
CA ARG A 34 -4.06 -6.47 2.13
C ARG A 34 -2.54 -6.54 2.08
N PHE A 35 -2.01 -7.17 1.04
CA PHE A 35 -0.59 -7.11 0.73
C PHE A 35 -0.20 -5.71 0.21
N PRO A 36 1.03 -5.24 0.49
CA PRO A 36 1.51 -3.98 -0.05
C PRO A 36 1.62 -4.07 -1.58
N LEU A 37 1.06 -3.09 -2.28
CA LEU A 37 1.10 -3.03 -3.75
C LEU A 37 2.51 -2.75 -4.28
N LEU A 38 3.35 -2.08 -3.50
CA LEU A 38 4.73 -1.75 -3.84
C LEU A 38 5.66 -2.26 -2.73
N ARG A 39 6.69 -3.02 -3.11
CA ARG A 39 7.69 -3.60 -2.21
C ARG A 39 9.09 -3.51 -2.83
N ASP A 40 10.11 -3.84 -2.03
CA ASP A 40 11.52 -3.88 -2.47
C ASP A 40 11.99 -2.60 -3.16
N VAL A 41 11.61 -1.45 -2.60
CA VAL A 41 11.86 -0.13 -3.21
C VAL A 41 13.32 0.28 -3.03
N VAL A 42 13.96 0.66 -4.12
CA VAL A 42 15.34 1.17 -4.15
C VAL A 42 15.42 2.52 -4.88
N MET A 43 16.24 3.41 -4.35
CA MET A 43 16.46 4.76 -4.90
C MET A 43 17.68 4.80 -5.81
N SER A 44 17.61 5.55 -6.91
CA SER A 44 18.78 5.80 -7.77
C SER A 44 19.88 6.54 -7.01
N PRO A 45 21.16 6.36 -7.34
CA PRO A 45 22.27 7.03 -6.66
C PRO A 45 22.16 8.56 -6.63
N ASP A 46 21.54 9.16 -7.65
CA ASP A 46 21.34 10.62 -7.75
C ASP A 46 20.00 11.09 -7.14
N GLY A 47 19.20 10.18 -6.58
CA GLY A 47 17.94 10.49 -5.93
C GLY A 47 16.79 10.86 -6.88
N LYS A 48 16.95 10.71 -8.20
CA LYS A 48 15.93 11.11 -9.18
C LYS A 48 14.89 10.05 -9.48
N TYR A 49 15.16 8.79 -9.13
CA TYR A 49 14.25 7.68 -9.44
C TYR A 49 14.04 6.75 -8.25
N LEU A 50 12.83 6.19 -8.18
CA LEU A 50 12.51 5.04 -7.33
C LEU A 50 12.16 3.86 -8.23
N ALA A 51 12.73 2.69 -7.96
CA ALA A 51 12.33 1.44 -8.59
C ALA A 51 11.80 0.48 -7.53
N GLY A 52 10.82 -0.34 -7.87
CA GLY A 52 10.28 -1.33 -6.94
C GLY A 52 9.44 -2.40 -7.61
N SER A 53 9.16 -3.45 -6.85
CA SER A 53 8.27 -4.53 -7.27
C SER A 53 6.83 -4.14 -7.00
N TYR A 54 5.99 -4.18 -8.03
CA TYR A 54 4.59 -3.78 -7.99
C TYR A 54 3.67 -4.96 -8.30
N GLU A 55 2.72 -5.24 -7.42
CA GLU A 55 1.68 -6.25 -7.66
C GLU A 55 0.49 -5.60 -8.37
N VAL A 56 0.13 -6.16 -9.53
CA VAL A 56 -0.99 -5.66 -10.34
C VAL A 56 -2.22 -6.48 -10.03
N ASP A 57 -3.34 -5.79 -9.83
CA ASP A 57 -4.65 -6.43 -9.80
C ASP A 57 -4.93 -7.05 -11.18
N GLN A 58 -5.16 -8.36 -11.22
CA GLN A 58 -5.40 -9.10 -12.46
C GLN A 58 -6.66 -8.64 -13.20
N THR A 59 -7.54 -7.88 -12.56
CA THR A 59 -8.68 -7.21 -13.22
C THR A 59 -8.25 -6.08 -14.18
N ALA A 60 -6.98 -5.65 -14.14
CA ALA A 60 -6.43 -4.58 -14.99
C ALA A 60 -6.08 -5.02 -16.43
N GLY A 61 -6.49 -6.20 -16.87
CA GLY A 61 -6.31 -6.66 -18.26
C GLY A 61 -4.87 -7.03 -18.65
N THR A 62 -4.01 -7.26 -17.65
CA THR A 62 -2.63 -7.74 -17.84
C THR A 62 -2.51 -9.19 -17.42
N ASN A 63 -1.82 -10.01 -18.23
CA ASN A 63 -1.50 -11.40 -17.89
C ASN A 63 -0.38 -11.50 -16.83
N SER A 64 0.26 -10.38 -16.49
CA SER A 64 1.32 -10.28 -15.49
C SER A 64 0.75 -9.88 -14.14
N LYS A 65 1.05 -10.68 -13.11
CA LYS A 65 0.72 -10.39 -11.70
C LYS A 65 1.73 -9.43 -11.06
N PHE A 66 2.99 -9.47 -11.50
CA PHE A 66 4.07 -8.67 -10.94
C PHE A 66 4.76 -7.82 -12.01
N GLN A 67 5.16 -6.62 -11.62
CA GLN A 67 5.87 -5.66 -12.45
C GLN A 67 7.07 -5.12 -11.70
N LEU A 68 8.14 -4.79 -12.42
CA LEU A 68 9.07 -3.77 -11.95
C LEU A 68 8.53 -2.42 -12.43
N ILE A 69 8.43 -1.45 -11.53
CA ILE A 69 7.98 -0.10 -11.84
C ILE A 69 9.05 0.92 -11.47
N VAL A 70 9.24 1.94 -12.30
CA VAL A 70 10.15 3.06 -12.04
C VAL A 70 9.37 4.36 -12.02
N PHE A 71 9.57 5.16 -10.96
CA PHE A 71 9.00 6.49 -10.78
C PHE A 71 10.09 7.55 -10.84
N ALA A 72 9.83 8.66 -11.53
CA ALA A 72 10.63 9.87 -11.42
C ALA A 72 10.26 10.66 -10.15
N LEU A 73 11.24 11.26 -9.49
CA LEU A 73 11.06 12.17 -8.36
C LEU A 73 11.26 13.64 -8.79
N PRO A 74 10.55 14.59 -8.17
CA PRO A 74 9.55 14.40 -7.11
C PRO A 74 8.14 14.07 -7.63
N SER A 75 7.94 14.01 -8.95
CA SER A 75 6.60 13.95 -9.56
C SER A 75 5.85 12.63 -9.34
N LEU A 76 6.55 11.56 -8.96
CA LEU A 76 6.04 10.19 -8.90
C LEU A 76 5.41 9.72 -10.22
N LYS A 77 5.80 10.34 -11.34
CA LYS A 77 5.38 9.88 -12.66
C LYS A 77 6.08 8.56 -12.96
N VAL A 78 5.31 7.57 -13.41
CA VAL A 78 5.87 6.31 -13.91
C VAL A 78 6.64 6.57 -15.20
N THR A 79 7.92 6.21 -15.21
CA THR A 79 8.83 6.39 -16.36
C THR A 79 9.16 5.08 -17.06
N ALA A 80 9.15 3.95 -16.34
CA ALA A 80 9.34 2.63 -16.93
C ALA A 80 8.48 1.58 -16.24
N ARG A 81 8.12 0.53 -17.00
CA ARG A 81 7.48 -0.69 -16.49
C ARG A 81 8.07 -1.89 -17.20
N LEU A 82 8.35 -2.95 -16.45
CA LEU A 82 8.68 -4.26 -16.97
C LEU A 82 7.67 -5.26 -16.43
N ASN A 83 6.94 -5.90 -17.35
CA ASN A 83 5.96 -6.95 -17.05
C ASN A 83 6.66 -8.31 -16.97
N PHE A 84 6.40 -9.06 -15.91
CA PHE A 84 6.92 -10.42 -15.76
C PHE A 84 5.89 -11.46 -16.23
N ALA A 85 6.36 -12.65 -16.60
CA ALA A 85 5.46 -13.75 -16.95
C ALA A 85 4.53 -14.12 -15.77
N PRO A 86 3.40 -14.80 -16.01
CA PRO A 86 2.58 -15.32 -14.92
C PRO A 86 3.42 -16.13 -13.93
N TRP A 87 3.27 -15.86 -12.63
CA TRP A 87 4.04 -16.47 -11.54
C TRP A 87 5.53 -16.13 -11.49
N HIS A 88 5.98 -15.14 -12.26
CA HIS A 88 7.32 -14.59 -12.19
C HIS A 88 7.25 -13.15 -11.65
N MET A 89 8.30 -12.71 -10.98
CA MET A 89 8.36 -11.41 -10.30
C MET A 89 9.77 -10.83 -10.26
N PRO A 90 9.90 -9.51 -10.05
CA PRO A 90 11.17 -8.90 -9.70
C PRO A 90 11.75 -9.56 -8.44
N GLY A 91 13.00 -9.99 -8.53
CA GLY A 91 13.84 -10.39 -7.40
C GLY A 91 14.70 -9.23 -6.92
N LEU A 92 16.03 -9.41 -6.89
CA LEU A 92 16.95 -8.36 -6.48
C LEU A 92 16.96 -7.21 -7.49
N ILE A 93 16.60 -6.01 -7.03
CA ILE A 93 16.63 -4.78 -7.82
C ILE A 93 17.86 -3.97 -7.41
N THR A 94 18.70 -3.58 -8.38
CA THR A 94 19.93 -2.81 -8.11
C THR A 94 20.21 -1.79 -9.19
N TRP A 95 20.53 -0.57 -8.80
CA TRP A 95 21.03 0.46 -9.70
C TRP A 95 22.51 0.21 -10.03
N VAL A 96 22.83 0.16 -11.33
CA VAL A 96 24.22 0.07 -11.82
C VAL A 96 24.75 1.42 -12.30
N GLY A 97 23.89 2.45 -12.28
CA GLY A 97 24.21 3.85 -12.52
C GLY A 97 22.99 4.72 -12.17
N SER A 98 23.07 6.03 -12.41
CA SER A 98 21.96 6.96 -12.10
C SER A 98 20.69 6.72 -12.93
N THR A 99 20.83 6.11 -14.11
CA THR A 99 19.72 5.91 -15.07
C THR A 99 19.54 4.46 -15.50
N ARG A 100 20.36 3.52 -14.98
CA ARG A 100 20.32 2.11 -15.39
C ARG A 100 20.26 1.20 -14.18
N LEU A 101 19.37 0.22 -14.25
CA LEU A 101 19.18 -0.78 -13.21
C LEU A 101 19.17 -2.19 -13.78
N VAL A 102 19.49 -3.13 -12.91
CA VAL A 102 19.39 -4.58 -13.13
C VAL A 102 18.39 -5.16 -12.15
N VAL A 103 17.66 -6.17 -12.62
CA VAL A 103 16.70 -6.91 -11.82
C VAL A 103 16.88 -8.40 -12.09
N SER A 104 16.96 -9.22 -11.04
CA SER A 104 16.86 -10.67 -11.20
C SER A 104 15.40 -11.09 -11.32
N GLU A 105 15.13 -12.22 -11.96
CA GLU A 105 13.78 -12.81 -11.94
C GLU A 105 13.68 -13.91 -10.88
N ASN A 106 12.57 -13.87 -10.14
CA ASN A 106 12.18 -14.92 -9.21
C ASN A 106 10.86 -15.56 -9.67
N LYS A 107 10.67 -16.84 -9.33
CA LYS A 107 9.45 -17.60 -9.54
C LYS A 107 8.69 -17.78 -8.22
N VAL A 108 7.38 -17.59 -8.29
CA VAL A 108 6.42 -17.81 -7.20
C VAL A 108 5.78 -19.18 -7.34
N THR A 109 5.81 -19.97 -6.28
CA THR A 109 5.23 -21.32 -6.25
C THR A 109 4.07 -21.46 -5.25
N GLY A 110 3.85 -20.44 -4.42
CA GLY A 110 2.75 -20.38 -3.46
C GLY A 110 2.73 -19.04 -2.72
N SER A 111 1.67 -18.76 -1.97
CA SER A 111 1.52 -17.51 -1.22
C SER A 111 2.41 -17.41 0.02
N LEU A 112 2.85 -18.54 0.57
CA LEU A 112 3.69 -18.64 1.77
C LEU A 112 5.07 -19.24 1.48
N ALA A 113 5.30 -19.67 0.24
CA ALA A 113 6.59 -20.23 -0.17
C ALA A 113 7.58 -19.10 -0.43
N ALA A 114 8.84 -19.31 -0.07
CA ALA A 114 9.91 -18.42 -0.47
C ALA A 114 10.06 -18.44 -2.00
N GLU A 115 10.28 -17.25 -2.55
CA GLU A 115 10.51 -17.02 -3.96
C GLU A 115 11.80 -17.74 -4.41
N GLN A 116 11.77 -18.35 -5.60
CA GLN A 116 12.92 -19.11 -6.12
C GLN A 116 13.61 -18.32 -7.23
N PRO A 117 14.92 -18.04 -7.16
CA PRO A 117 15.62 -17.36 -8.25
C PRO A 117 15.63 -18.24 -9.51
N THR A 118 15.36 -17.65 -10.67
CA THR A 118 15.42 -18.38 -11.95
C THR A 118 16.83 -18.41 -12.54
N GLY A 119 17.68 -17.45 -12.14
CA GLY A 119 19.00 -17.20 -12.73
C GLY A 119 18.98 -16.14 -13.83
N ASP A 120 17.80 -15.68 -14.25
CA ASP A 120 17.66 -14.63 -15.27
C ASP A 120 17.94 -13.26 -14.67
N ILE A 121 18.65 -12.42 -15.44
CA ILE A 121 18.98 -11.03 -15.10
C ILE A 121 18.57 -10.15 -16.27
N ILE A 122 17.79 -9.12 -15.97
CA ILE A 122 17.28 -8.16 -16.94
C ILE A 122 17.85 -6.79 -16.61
N ALA A 123 18.33 -6.08 -17.63
CA ALA A 123 18.79 -4.70 -17.50
C ALA A 123 17.87 -3.77 -18.28
N LEU A 124 17.51 -2.64 -17.67
CA LEU A 124 16.68 -1.62 -18.27
C LEU A 124 17.12 -0.23 -17.82
N ASN A 125 16.73 0.78 -18.59
CA ASN A 125 16.94 2.17 -18.21
C ASN A 125 15.73 2.68 -17.42
N ALA A 126 15.93 3.76 -16.66
CA ALA A 126 14.89 4.39 -15.86
C ALA A 126 13.73 4.97 -16.68
N ASP A 127 13.93 5.19 -17.98
CA ASP A 127 12.98 5.79 -18.92
C ASP A 127 12.35 4.80 -19.92
N GLY A 128 12.67 3.50 -19.81
CA GLY A 128 12.12 2.43 -20.65
C GLY A 128 13.10 1.91 -21.69
#